data_AF-A0A9X8HEK8-F1
#
_entry.id   AF-A0A9X8HEK8-F1
#
_cell.length_a   1.000
_cell.length_b   1.000
_cell.length_c   1.000
_cell.angle_alpha   90.00
_cell.angle_beta   90.00
_cell.angle_gamma   90.00
#
_symmetry.space_group_name_H-M   'P 1'
#
loop_
_entity.id
_entity.type
_entity.pdbx_description
1 polymer ?
#
loop_
_entity_poly.entity_id
_entity_poly.type
_entity_poly.pdbx_seq_one_letter_code
_entity_poly.pdbx_strand_id
1 'polypeptide(L)'
;PLAATKDIGELFDYPDLLVKLRQDLCVLTRHHRVVINKLRAQIPEAKNSNARNAIQEITDLLIHRNDQIEELIEGVLNSKIQVYHKARKIKAEARVDRSSK
;
A
#
# COMPACT_ATOMS: atom_id res chain seq x y z
N PRO A 1 -15.12 -22.35 -4.02
CA PRO A 1 -13.74 -22.68 -4.43
C PRO A 1 -12.74 -21.70 -3.79
N LEU A 2 -12.04 -22.15 -2.75
CA LEU A 2 -10.89 -21.43 -2.20
C LEU A 2 -9.85 -21.33 -3.32
N ALA A 3 -9.64 -20.12 -3.83
CA ALA A 3 -8.67 -19.86 -4.88
C ALA A 3 -7.32 -20.43 -4.43
N ALA A 4 -6.72 -21.27 -5.28
CA ALA A 4 -5.40 -21.83 -5.06
C ALA A 4 -4.47 -20.69 -4.61
N THR A 5 -3.95 -20.80 -3.39
CA THR A 5 -2.98 -19.87 -2.82
C THR A 5 -1.71 -19.99 -3.65
N LYS A 6 -1.68 -19.24 -4.77
CA LYS A 6 -0.47 -19.02 -5.54
C LYS A 6 0.62 -18.55 -4.57
N ASP A 7 1.81 -19.10 -4.72
CA ASP A 7 2.94 -18.69 -3.89
C ASP A 7 3.12 -17.17 -4.01
N ILE A 8 3.44 -16.51 -2.90
CA ILE A 8 3.54 -15.04 -2.91
C ILE A 8 4.63 -14.54 -3.87
N GLY A 9 5.62 -15.40 -4.20
CA GLY A 9 6.60 -15.18 -5.24
C GLY A 9 6.00 -15.06 -6.65
N GLU A 10 4.94 -15.80 -6.96
CA GLU A 10 4.24 -15.72 -8.26
C GLU A 10 3.58 -14.35 -8.47
N LEU A 11 3.23 -13.65 -7.38
CA LEU A 11 2.73 -12.28 -7.45
C LEU A 11 3.73 -11.36 -8.15
N PHE A 12 5.03 -11.63 -7.99
CA PHE A 12 6.10 -10.88 -8.62
C PHE A 12 6.34 -11.25 -10.07
N ASP A 13 5.96 -12.46 -10.51
CA ASP A 13 6.05 -12.86 -11.91
C ASP A 13 5.08 -12.13 -12.85
N TYR A 14 4.09 -11.43 -12.29
CA TYR A 14 3.17 -10.55 -12.99
C TYR A 14 3.40 -9.09 -12.56
N PRO A 15 4.32 -8.37 -13.21
CA PRO A 15 4.69 -7.02 -12.78
C PRO A 15 3.52 -6.04 -12.75
N ASP A 16 2.56 -6.17 -13.68
CA ASP A 16 1.35 -5.35 -13.71
C ASP A 16 0.46 -5.54 -12.48
N LEU A 17 0.46 -6.74 -11.89
CA LEU A 17 -0.32 -7.06 -10.70
C LEU A 17 0.23 -6.34 -9.46
N LEU A 18 1.56 -6.26 -9.33
CA LEU A 18 2.20 -5.54 -8.23
C LEU A 18 2.08 -4.04 -8.35
N VAL A 19 2.23 -3.51 -9.57
CA VAL A 19 2.01 -2.08 -9.84
C VAL A 19 0.57 -1.71 -9.51
N LYS A 20 -0.39 -2.55 -9.92
CA LYS A 20 -1.80 -2.36 -9.59
C LYS A 20 -2.06 -2.45 -8.09
N LEU A 21 -1.53 -3.46 -7.40
CA LEU A 21 -1.67 -3.60 -5.94
C LEU A 21 -1.15 -2.36 -5.19
N ARG A 22 0.04 -1.86 -5.58
CA ARG A 22 0.59 -0.62 -5.04
C ARG A 22 -0.38 0.55 -5.26
N GLN A 23 -0.89 0.69 -6.48
CA GLN A 23 -1.80 1.78 -6.83
C GLN A 23 -3.12 1.70 -6.05
N ASP A 24 -3.70 0.51 -5.94
CA ASP A 24 -4.93 0.26 -5.18
C ASP A 24 -4.74 0.61 -3.70
N LEU A 25 -3.59 0.23 -3.11
CA LEU A 25 -3.25 0.58 -1.73
C LEU A 25 -3.07 2.10 -1.55
N CYS A 26 -2.40 2.79 -2.47
CA CYS A 26 -2.28 4.25 -2.44
C CYS A 26 -3.64 4.96 -2.58
N VAL A 27 -4.55 4.43 -3.38
CA VAL A 27 -5.92 4.97 -3.50
C VAL A 27 -6.68 4.77 -2.20
N LEU A 28 -6.54 3.60 -1.57
CA LEU A 28 -7.18 3.29 -0.30
C LEU A 28 -6.72 4.22 0.82
N THR A 29 -5.41 4.45 0.99
CA THR A 29 -4.89 5.34 2.05
C THR A 29 -5.35 6.78 1.87
N ARG A 30 -5.39 7.28 0.62
CA ARG A 30 -5.95 8.59 0.29
C ARG A 30 -7.44 8.66 0.64
N HIS A 31 -8.20 7.62 0.32
CA HIS A 31 -9.61 7.56 0.63
C HIS A 31 -9.87 7.57 2.14
N HIS A 32 -9.13 6.77 2.92
CA HIS A 32 -9.18 6.79 4.38
C HIS A 32 -8.93 8.19 4.92
N ARG A 33 -7.88 8.88 4.45
CA ARG A 33 -7.58 10.25 4.87
C ARG A 33 -8.74 11.22 4.60
N VAL A 34 -9.43 11.10 3.46
CA VAL A 34 -10.64 11.89 3.17
C VAL A 34 -11.76 11.61 4.17
N VAL A 35 -12.04 10.34 4.47
CA VAL A 35 -13.07 9.96 5.45
C VAL A 35 -12.73 10.47 6.85
N ILE A 36 -11.48 10.32 7.28
CA ILE A 36 -11.00 10.81 8.58
C ILE A 36 -11.15 12.33 8.69
N ASN A 37 -10.81 13.08 7.63
CA ASN A 37 -10.97 14.53 7.62
C ASN A 37 -12.45 14.96 7.68
N LYS A 38 -13.35 14.23 7.02
CA LYS A 38 -14.80 14.47 7.14
C LYS A 38 -15.30 14.24 8.56
N LEU A 39 -14.79 13.21 9.24
CA LEU A 39 -15.13 12.93 10.63
C LEU A 39 -14.61 14.04 11.56
N ARG A 40 -13.37 14.49 11.37
CA ARG A 40 -12.77 15.61 12.11
C ARG A 40 -13.54 16.92 11.95
N ALA A 41 -14.09 17.17 10.76
CA ALA A 41 -14.92 18.34 10.51
C ALA A 41 -16.23 18.36 11.33
N GLN A 42 -16.64 17.24 11.95
CA GLN A 42 -17.80 17.18 12.84
C GLN A 42 -17.48 17.63 14.29
N ILE A 43 -16.20 17.78 14.65
CA ILE A 43 -15.80 18.15 16.02
C ILE A 43 -16.41 19.49 16.45
N PRO A 44 -16.40 20.57 15.63
CA PRO A 44 -17.03 21.84 16.02
C PRO A 44 -18.54 21.73 16.23
N GLU A 45 -19.21 20.83 15.49
CA GLU A 45 -20.66 20.63 15.54
C GLU A 45 -21.12 19.85 16.79
N ALA A 46 -20.21 19.09 17.40
CA ALA A 46 -20.53 18.29 18.58
C ALA A 46 -20.64 19.15 19.85
N LYS A 47 -21.86 19.27 20.38
CA LYS A 47 -22.16 20.00 21.63
C LYS A 47 -21.54 19.36 22.88
N ASN A 48 -21.32 18.05 22.86
CA ASN A 48 -20.79 17.28 23.99
C ASN A 48 -19.26 17.20 23.92
N SER A 49 -18.57 17.62 24.99
CA SER A 49 -17.10 17.60 25.07
C SER A 49 -16.51 16.19 24.97
N ASN A 50 -17.15 15.18 25.55
CA ASN A 50 -16.69 13.80 25.48
C ASN A 50 -16.79 13.27 24.05
N ALA A 51 -17.85 13.63 23.31
CA ALA A 51 -17.97 13.28 21.90
C ALA A 51 -16.86 13.94 21.06
N ARG A 52 -16.57 15.23 21.30
CA ARG A 52 -15.44 15.92 20.64
C ARG A 52 -14.11 15.23 20.91
N ASN A 53 -13.83 14.91 22.16
CA ASN A 53 -12.60 14.26 22.57
C ASN A 53 -12.47 12.86 21.95
N ALA A 54 -13.54 12.07 21.94
CA ALA A 54 -13.54 10.74 21.33
C ALA A 54 -13.31 10.80 19.81
N ILE A 55 -13.93 11.76 19.11
CA ILE A 55 -13.71 11.98 17.68
C ILE A 55 -12.27 12.44 17.41
N GLN A 56 -11.74 13.34 18.23
CA GLN A 56 -10.36 13.79 18.11
C GLN A 56 -9.39 12.61 18.28
N GLU A 57 -9.53 11.84 19.36
CA GLU A 57 -8.65 10.71 19.68
C GLU A 57 -8.68 9.64 18.57
N ILE A 58 -9.87 9.23 18.11
CA ILE A 58 -9.95 8.21 17.06
C ILE A 58 -9.37 8.72 15.73
N THR A 59 -9.59 9.99 15.38
CA THR A 59 -9.05 10.54 14.13
C THR A 59 -7.54 10.72 14.18
N ASP A 60 -6.96 11.05 15.33
CA ASP A 60 -5.51 11.12 15.55
C ASP A 60 -4.85 9.74 15.34
N LEU A 61 -5.42 8.71 15.97
CA LEU A 61 -4.95 7.33 15.82
C LEU A 61 -5.06 6.85 14.37
N LEU A 62 -6.17 7.14 13.70
CA LEU A 62 -6.39 6.72 12.31
C LEU A 62 -5.43 7.42 11.35
N ILE A 63 -5.11 8.70 11.55
CA ILE A 63 -4.10 9.41 10.73
C ILE A 63 -2.73 8.75 10.92
N HIS A 64 -2.32 8.54 12.17
CA HIS A 64 -1.01 7.94 12.44
C HIS A 64 -0.88 6.54 11.82
N ARG A 65 -1.93 5.71 11.91
CA ARG A 65 -1.96 4.40 11.25
C ARG A 65 -1.95 4.50 9.73
N ASN A 66 -2.66 5.47 9.16
CA ASN A 66 -2.66 5.67 7.72
C ASN A 66 -1.27 6.08 7.20
N ASP A 67 -0.57 6.94 7.93
CA ASP A 67 0.80 7.36 7.60
C ASP A 67 1.78 6.15 7.66
N GLN A 68 1.65 5.29 8.67
CA GLN A 68 2.42 4.03 8.74
C GLN A 68 2.13 3.08 7.57
N ILE A 69 0.88 3.00 7.11
CA ILE A 69 0.54 2.19 5.93
C ILE A 69 1.21 2.77 4.68
N GLU A 70 1.19 4.09 4.51
CA GLU A 70 1.87 4.75 3.38
C GLU A 70 3.38 4.47 3.41
N GLU A 71 4.03 4.56 4.57
CA GLU A 71 5.46 4.21 4.73
C GLU A 71 5.74 2.74 4.39
N LEU A 72 4.87 1.79 4.77
CA LEU A 72 5.04 0.38 4.44
C LEU A 72 4.87 0.12 2.94
N ILE A 73 3.92 0.79 2.27
CA ILE A 73 3.75 0.72 0.82
C ILE A 73 5.00 1.28 0.13
N GLU A 74 5.46 2.45 0.56
CA GLU A 74 6.59 3.14 -0.07
C GLU A 74 7.94 2.45 0.18
N GLY A 75 8.16 1.94 1.39
CA GLY A 75 9.41 1.34 1.81
C GLY A 75 9.51 -0.14 1.47
N VAL A 76 8.51 -0.94 1.88
CA VAL A 76 8.59 -2.40 1.76
C VAL A 76 8.19 -2.84 0.36
N LEU A 77 6.99 -2.47 -0.08
CA LEU A 77 6.44 -2.98 -1.34
C LEU A 77 7.24 -2.48 -2.55
N ASN A 78 7.56 -1.16 -2.61
CA ASN A 78 8.38 -0.63 -3.70
C ASN A 78 9.78 -1.25 -3.73
N SER A 79 10.43 -1.43 -2.58
CA SER A 79 11.78 -2.03 -2.52
C SER A 79 11.75 -3.47 -3.05
N LYS A 80 10.76 -4.27 -2.64
CA LYS A 80 10.61 -5.65 -3.13
C LYS A 80 10.33 -5.70 -4.63
N ILE A 81 9.49 -4.80 -5.16
CA ILE A 81 9.26 -4.65 -6.61
C ILE A 81 10.58 -4.35 -7.34
N GLN A 82 11.36 -3.38 -6.85
CA GLN A 82 12.63 -3.00 -7.48
C GLN A 82 13.64 -4.14 -7.47
N VAL A 83 13.81 -4.84 -6.35
CA VAL A 83 14.72 -5.99 -6.24
C VAL A 83 14.34 -7.10 -7.24
N TYR A 84 13.05 -7.41 -7.33
CA TYR A 84 12.55 -8.41 -8.27
C TYR A 84 12.85 -8.03 -9.73
N HIS A 85 12.54 -6.80 -10.14
CA HIS A 85 12.81 -6.32 -11.50
C HIS A 85 14.31 -6.36 -11.84
N LYS A 86 15.18 -5.97 -10.89
CA LYS A 86 16.64 -6.07 -11.07
C LYS A 86 17.08 -7.52 -11.31
N ALA A 87 16.61 -8.46 -10.48
CA ALA A 87 16.95 -9.88 -10.62
C ALA A 87 16.48 -10.46 -11.96
N ARG A 88 15.28 -10.10 -12.42
CA ARG A 88 14.74 -10.52 -13.71
C ARG A 88 15.54 -9.97 -14.89
N LYS A 89 15.93 -8.70 -14.83
CA LYS A 89 16.75 -8.06 -15.88
C LYS A 89 18.09 -8.78 -16.04
N ILE A 90 18.80 -9.04 -14.93
CA ILE A 90 20.07 -9.78 -14.93
C ILE A 90 19.88 -11.19 -15.54
N LYS A 91 18.83 -11.91 -15.13
CA LYS A 91 18.55 -13.25 -15.65
C LYS A 91 18.21 -13.25 -17.14
N ALA A 92 17.53 -12.22 -17.64
CA ALA A 92 17.21 -12.07 -19.06
C ALA A 92 18.48 -11.79 -19.88
N GLU A 93 19.32 -10.86 -19.44
CA GLU A 93 20.60 -10.52 -20.09
C GLU A 93 21.54 -11.73 -20.16
N ALA A 94 21.66 -12.50 -19.07
CA ALA A 94 22.46 -13.72 -19.03
C ALA A 94 21.98 -14.83 -20.00
N ARG A 95 20.68 -14.85 -20.35
CA ARG A 95 20.13 -15.80 -21.34
C ARG A 95 20.42 -15.36 -22.78
N VAL A 96 20.40 -14.06 -23.04
CA VAL A 96 20.72 -13.48 -24.35
C VAL A 96 22.20 -13.70 -24.68
N ASP A 97 23.11 -13.48 -23.71
CA ASP A 97 24.55 -13.71 -23.89
C ASP A 97 24.87 -15.19 -24.21
N ARG A 98 24.19 -16.13 -23.56
CA ARG A 98 24.34 -17.58 -23.86
C ARG A 98 23.77 -18.02 -25.20
N SER A 99 22.79 -17.31 -25.76
CA SER A 99 22.21 -17.64 -27.06
C SER A 99 22.98 -17.02 -28.22
N SER A 100 23.92 -16.10 -27.93
CA SER A 100 24.77 -15.41 -28.92
C SER A 100 26.17 -16.04 -29.05
N LYS A 101 26.44 -17.15 -28.33
CA LYS A 101 27.64 -17.99 -28.42
C LYS A 101 27.25 -19.36 -28.95
#